data_AF-A0ABD2XH70-F1
#
_entry.id   AF-A0ABD2XH70-F1
#
_cell.length_a   1.000
_cell.length_b   1.000
_cell.length_c   1.000
_cell.angle_alpha   90.00
_cell.angle_beta   90.00
_cell.angle_gamma   90.00
#
_symmetry.space_group_name_H-M   'P 1'
#
loop_
_entity.id
_entity.type
_entity.pdbx_description
1 polymer ?
#
loop_
_entity_poly.entity_id
_entity_poly.type
_entity_poly.pdbx_seq_one_letter_code
_entity_poly.pdbx_strand_id
1 'polypeptide(L)'
;MSVSLHEIRYMPKYWSKRFKPAELVDEFFHYGFNITKEVRRTTRNELDIPYDFGKRTKYDIYGTNLPKDAPLMVFLHGGYWKESSKDVSGYAVPSFVAQGIRVIVAGYDLCPDVTLTEIVRQVKVLASKVLEQAHSWGSKCVWFVGHSAGAHLFSCLLNDRAWFELNSGLRPEHLALLRGVVLVSGLYEIEPVLRTSNQETLKLTKYVFTT
;
A
#
# COMPACT_ATOMS: atom_id res chain seq x y z
N MET A 1 -27.72 15.81 8.29
CA MET A 1 -26.81 16.97 8.45
C MET A 1 -26.03 17.13 7.15
N SER A 2 -25.84 18.36 6.67
CA SER A 2 -25.02 18.64 5.48
C SER A 2 -23.54 18.34 5.76
N VAL A 3 -22.85 17.73 4.82
CA VAL A 3 -21.41 17.45 4.90
C VAL A 3 -20.66 18.78 4.87
N SER A 4 -19.69 18.99 5.78
CA SER A 4 -18.93 20.24 5.85
C SER A 4 -17.97 20.39 4.65
N LEU A 5 -17.61 21.62 4.28
CA LEU A 5 -16.60 21.86 3.25
C LEU A 5 -15.23 21.26 3.61
N HIS A 6 -14.89 21.24 4.91
CA HIS A 6 -13.66 20.60 5.39
C HIS A 6 -13.69 19.09 5.13
N GLU A 7 -14.81 18.44 5.44
CA GLU A 7 -15.00 17.01 5.16
C GLU A 7 -14.87 16.71 3.65
N ILE A 8 -15.50 17.53 2.80
CA ILE A 8 -15.46 17.37 1.34
C ILE A 8 -14.02 17.44 0.82
N ARG A 9 -13.19 18.36 1.32
CA ARG A 9 -11.78 18.51 0.89
C ARG A 9 -10.94 17.26 1.14
N TYR A 10 -11.26 16.48 2.16
CA TYR A 10 -10.55 15.25 2.53
C TYR A 10 -11.25 13.98 2.05
N MET A 11 -12.32 14.10 1.27
CA MET A 11 -13.09 12.96 0.77
C MET A 11 -13.06 12.95 -0.77
N PRO A 12 -12.07 12.28 -1.41
CA PRO A 12 -11.88 12.30 -2.86
C PRO A 12 -13.14 11.97 -3.67
N LYS A 13 -14.05 11.17 -3.09
CA LYS A 13 -15.32 10.80 -3.72
C LYS A 13 -16.22 11.97 -4.11
N TYR A 14 -16.14 13.11 -3.42
CA TYR A 14 -16.92 14.30 -3.77
C TYR A 14 -16.37 15.09 -4.96
N TRP A 15 -15.16 14.77 -5.42
CA TRP A 15 -14.50 15.46 -6.52
C TRP A 15 -14.61 14.73 -7.87
N SER A 16 -15.22 13.53 -7.87
CA SER A 16 -15.45 12.77 -9.09
C SER A 16 -16.52 13.41 -9.95
N LYS A 17 -16.25 13.49 -11.25
CA LYS A 17 -17.24 13.88 -12.28
C LYS A 17 -17.94 12.69 -12.93
N ARG A 18 -17.55 11.46 -12.57
CA ARG A 18 -18.00 10.22 -13.24
C ARG A 18 -19.24 9.60 -12.60
N PHE A 19 -19.32 9.66 -11.27
CA PHE A 19 -20.34 9.02 -10.46
C PHE A 19 -20.67 9.91 -9.26
N LYS A 20 -21.84 9.71 -8.65
CA LYS A 20 -22.13 10.33 -7.36
C LYS A 20 -21.19 9.74 -6.28
N PRO A 21 -20.98 10.44 -5.16
CA PRO A 21 -19.96 10.03 -4.18
C PRO A 21 -20.12 8.61 -3.62
N ALA A 22 -21.35 8.15 -3.34
CA ALA A 22 -21.61 6.80 -2.85
C ALA A 22 -21.39 5.75 -3.95
N GLU A 23 -22.03 5.97 -5.11
CA GLU A 23 -21.89 5.11 -6.30
C GLU A 23 -20.42 4.92 -6.71
N LEU A 24 -19.60 5.98 -6.63
CA LEU A 24 -18.18 5.90 -6.97
C LEU A 24 -17.43 4.87 -6.12
N VAL A 25 -17.72 4.83 -4.81
CA VAL A 25 -17.03 3.94 -3.87
C VAL A 25 -17.43 2.50 -4.15
N ASP A 26 -18.72 2.26 -4.36
CA ASP A 26 -19.24 0.93 -4.69
C ASP A 26 -18.68 0.42 -6.01
N GLU A 27 -18.68 1.25 -7.05
CA GLU A 27 -18.10 0.92 -8.36
C GLU A 27 -16.59 0.64 -8.26
N PHE A 28 -15.86 1.41 -7.45
CA PHE A 28 -14.43 1.17 -7.25
C PHE A 28 -14.16 -0.20 -6.61
N PHE A 29 -14.88 -0.56 -5.56
CA PHE A 29 -14.71 -1.86 -4.89
C PHE A 29 -15.20 -3.02 -5.76
N HIS A 30 -16.33 -2.85 -6.46
CA HIS A 30 -16.84 -3.85 -7.39
C HIS A 30 -15.84 -4.12 -8.53
N TYR A 31 -15.33 -3.07 -9.17
CA TYR A 31 -14.29 -3.18 -10.18
C TYR A 31 -13.01 -3.82 -9.63
N GLY A 32 -12.51 -3.34 -8.50
CA GLY A 32 -11.30 -3.83 -7.86
C GLY A 32 -11.39 -5.30 -7.51
N PHE A 33 -12.51 -5.74 -6.93
CA PHE A 33 -12.78 -7.14 -6.62
C PHE A 33 -12.80 -8.01 -7.87
N ASN A 34 -13.56 -7.62 -8.89
CA ASN A 34 -13.72 -8.41 -10.12
C ASN A 34 -12.39 -8.56 -10.87
N ILE A 35 -11.63 -7.47 -11.02
CA ILE A 35 -10.32 -7.54 -11.67
C ILE A 35 -9.34 -8.35 -10.82
N THR A 36 -9.27 -8.15 -9.50
CA THR A 36 -8.33 -8.91 -8.67
C THR A 36 -8.64 -10.41 -8.70
N LYS A 37 -9.93 -10.78 -8.66
CA LYS A 37 -10.38 -12.16 -8.83
C LYS A 37 -9.93 -12.74 -10.16
N GLU A 38 -10.12 -12.01 -11.25
CA GLU A 38 -9.72 -12.48 -12.58
C GLU A 38 -8.20 -12.60 -12.72
N VAL A 39 -7.44 -11.64 -12.19
CA VAL A 39 -5.98 -11.66 -12.19
C VAL A 39 -5.43 -12.87 -11.44
N ARG A 40 -5.99 -13.20 -10.27
CA ARG A 40 -5.60 -14.40 -9.51
C ARG A 40 -5.86 -15.70 -10.27
N ARG A 41 -6.81 -15.69 -11.21
CA ARG A 41 -7.12 -16.85 -12.05
C ARG A 41 -6.22 -16.94 -13.28
N THR A 42 -5.85 -15.81 -13.87
CA THR A 42 -5.18 -15.76 -15.19
C THR A 42 -3.69 -15.48 -15.13
N THR A 43 -3.18 -14.88 -14.06
CA THR A 43 -1.76 -14.59 -13.88
C THR A 43 -1.14 -15.61 -12.95
N ARG A 44 0.04 -16.16 -13.28
CA ARG A 44 0.76 -17.05 -12.36
C ARG A 44 1.10 -16.31 -11.06
N ASN A 45 0.72 -16.89 -9.93
CA ASN A 45 0.80 -16.22 -8.64
C ASN A 45 1.07 -17.17 -7.47
N GLU A 46 1.46 -16.57 -6.36
CA GLU A 46 1.46 -17.14 -5.01
C GLU A 46 0.69 -16.16 -4.11
N LEU A 47 -0.32 -16.64 -3.39
CA LEU A 47 -1.23 -15.78 -2.63
C LEU A 47 -0.99 -15.89 -1.12
N ASP A 48 -1.40 -14.85 -0.40
CA ASP A 48 -1.52 -14.85 1.07
C ASP A 48 -0.21 -15.15 1.82
N ILE A 49 0.92 -14.72 1.26
CA ILE A 49 2.23 -14.89 1.90
C ILE A 49 2.35 -13.94 3.09
N PRO A 50 2.52 -14.45 4.33
CA PRO A 50 2.60 -13.62 5.52
C PRO A 50 3.95 -12.91 5.60
N TYR A 51 3.93 -11.62 5.94
CA TYR A 51 5.15 -10.85 6.20
C TYR A 51 5.26 -10.40 7.66
N ASP A 52 4.17 -10.39 8.41
CA ASP A 52 4.12 -10.05 9.84
C ASP A 52 3.03 -10.89 10.54
N PHE A 53 2.84 -10.70 11.85
CA PHE A 53 1.90 -11.45 12.69
C PHE A 53 0.43 -10.99 12.56
N GLY A 54 0.20 -9.85 11.91
CA GLY A 54 -1.13 -9.30 11.69
C GLY A 54 -2.00 -10.20 10.83
N LYS A 55 -3.32 -10.07 10.98
CA LYS A 55 -4.28 -10.88 10.20
C LYS A 55 -4.22 -10.54 8.71
N ARG A 56 -3.92 -9.28 8.41
CA ARG A 56 -3.95 -8.70 7.06
C ARG A 56 -2.55 -8.38 6.53
N THR A 57 -1.51 -8.63 7.32
CA THR A 57 -0.10 -8.44 6.95
C THR A 57 0.40 -9.58 6.07
N LYS A 58 -0.20 -9.63 4.88
CA LYS A 58 0.06 -10.62 3.83
C LYS A 58 0.18 -9.89 2.50
N TYR A 59 0.86 -10.52 1.56
CA TYR A 59 0.90 -10.06 0.19
C TYR A 59 0.72 -11.21 -0.79
N ASP A 60 0.34 -10.88 -2.02
CA ASP A 60 0.32 -11.80 -3.14
C ASP A 60 1.46 -11.45 -4.10
N ILE A 61 2.10 -12.44 -4.71
CA ILE A 61 3.11 -12.29 -5.77
C ILE A 61 2.47 -12.71 -7.09
N TYR A 62 2.63 -11.89 -8.13
CA TYR A 62 2.17 -12.16 -9.49
C TYR A 62 3.35 -12.11 -10.47
N GLY A 63 3.32 -12.96 -11.49
CA GLY A 63 4.43 -13.13 -12.43
C GLY A 63 5.54 -14.04 -11.87
N THR A 64 5.18 -15.07 -11.10
CA THR A 64 6.15 -16.03 -10.53
C THR A 64 6.86 -16.88 -11.58
N ASN A 65 6.32 -16.93 -12.80
CA ASN A 65 6.93 -17.57 -13.97
C ASN A 65 7.85 -16.65 -14.78
N LEU A 66 7.97 -15.37 -14.43
CA LEU A 66 8.90 -14.45 -15.09
C LEU A 66 10.36 -14.80 -14.76
N PRO A 67 11.33 -14.37 -15.58
CA PRO A 67 12.74 -14.57 -15.32
C PRO A 67 13.16 -14.19 -13.91
N LYS A 68 14.19 -14.87 -13.42
CA LYS A 68 14.73 -14.70 -12.07
C LYS A 68 15.06 -13.21 -11.78
N ASP A 69 15.67 -12.54 -12.75
CA ASP A 69 16.13 -11.16 -12.69
C ASP A 69 15.05 -10.11 -13.04
N ALA A 70 13.79 -10.50 -13.20
CA ALA A 70 12.69 -9.58 -13.46
C ALA A 70 12.66 -8.45 -12.40
N PRO A 71 12.49 -7.17 -12.80
CA PRO A 71 12.26 -6.09 -11.85
C PRO A 71 10.97 -6.33 -11.07
N LEU A 72 10.91 -5.83 -9.84
CA LEU A 72 9.79 -6.01 -8.93
C LEU A 72 9.12 -4.67 -8.65
N MET A 73 7.79 -4.65 -8.71
CA MET A 73 6.96 -3.54 -8.27
C MET A 73 6.09 -3.99 -7.10
N VAL A 74 6.03 -3.22 -6.03
CA VAL A 74 5.23 -3.51 -4.85
C VAL A 74 4.14 -2.46 -4.72
N PHE A 75 2.88 -2.88 -4.80
CA PHE A 75 1.71 -2.02 -4.66
C PHE A 75 1.17 -2.06 -3.23
N LEU A 76 0.91 -0.88 -2.67
CA LEU A 76 0.24 -0.71 -1.38
C LEU A 76 -1.03 0.13 -1.54
N HIS A 77 -2.16 -0.44 -1.14
CA HIS A 77 -3.47 0.15 -1.33
C HIS A 77 -3.76 1.36 -0.43
N GLY A 78 -4.73 2.17 -0.85
CA GLY A 78 -5.28 3.29 -0.07
C GLY A 78 -6.38 2.85 0.89
N GLY A 79 -7.33 3.74 1.18
CA GLY A 79 -8.47 3.44 2.07
C GLY A 79 -8.32 4.02 3.48
N TYR A 80 -7.70 5.20 3.59
CA TYR A 80 -7.62 5.95 4.84
C TYR A 80 -7.15 5.14 6.07
N TRP A 81 -6.30 4.12 5.87
CA TRP A 81 -5.85 3.20 6.92
C TRP A 81 -6.96 2.42 7.65
N LYS A 82 -8.21 2.48 7.18
CA LYS A 82 -9.38 1.87 7.84
C LYS A 82 -10.23 0.99 6.93
N GLU A 83 -9.97 0.99 5.62
CA GLU A 83 -10.74 0.22 4.63
C GLU A 83 -9.84 -0.28 3.48
N SER A 84 -10.44 -1.02 2.55
CA SER A 84 -9.79 -1.70 1.42
C SER A 84 -8.97 -2.93 1.81
N SER A 85 -8.37 -3.63 0.84
CA SER A 85 -7.46 -4.76 1.04
C SER A 85 -6.64 -5.06 -0.23
N LYS A 86 -5.67 -5.98 -0.13
CA LYS A 86 -4.98 -6.54 -1.30
C LYS A 86 -5.94 -7.25 -2.27
N ASP A 87 -7.07 -7.76 -1.78
CA ASP A 87 -8.05 -8.55 -2.55
C ASP A 87 -8.92 -7.72 -3.50
N VAL A 88 -8.79 -6.39 -3.46
CA VAL A 88 -9.44 -5.45 -4.39
C VAL A 88 -8.43 -4.57 -5.14
N SER A 89 -7.14 -4.88 -5.03
CA SER A 89 -6.04 -4.00 -5.44
C SER A 89 -5.15 -4.58 -6.56
N GLY A 90 -5.58 -5.67 -7.20
CA GLY A 90 -4.85 -6.35 -8.28
C GLY A 90 -4.95 -5.69 -9.66
N TYR A 91 -5.58 -4.52 -9.77
CA TYR A 91 -5.91 -3.90 -11.08
C TYR A 91 -4.70 -3.46 -11.92
N ALA A 92 -3.55 -3.21 -11.31
CA ALA A 92 -2.33 -2.85 -12.04
C ALA A 92 -1.54 -4.09 -12.52
N VAL A 93 -1.80 -5.27 -11.94
CA VAL A 93 -0.98 -6.48 -12.15
C VAL A 93 -0.85 -6.87 -13.63
N PRO A 94 -1.94 -6.95 -14.44
CA PRO A 94 -1.82 -7.41 -15.83
C PRO A 94 -0.86 -6.57 -16.65
N SER A 95 -0.94 -5.25 -16.51
CA SER A 95 -0.12 -4.32 -17.28
C SER A 95 1.36 -4.47 -16.97
N PHE A 96 1.73 -4.61 -15.69
CA PHE A 96 3.12 -4.76 -15.28
C PHE A 96 3.69 -6.14 -15.61
N VAL A 97 2.91 -7.21 -15.37
CA VAL A 97 3.36 -8.58 -15.70
C VAL A 97 3.55 -8.76 -17.20
N ALA A 98 2.68 -8.18 -18.04
CA ALA A 98 2.85 -8.20 -19.49
C ALA A 98 4.12 -7.49 -19.98
N GLN A 99 4.67 -6.57 -19.19
CA GLN A 99 5.95 -5.89 -19.44
C GLN A 99 7.15 -6.60 -18.79
N GLY A 100 6.96 -7.83 -18.28
CA GLY A 100 8.02 -8.61 -17.63
C GLY A 100 8.39 -8.11 -16.23
N ILE A 101 7.49 -7.39 -15.56
CA ILE A 101 7.68 -6.87 -14.21
C ILE A 101 6.91 -7.75 -13.23
N ARG A 102 7.60 -8.32 -12.23
CA ARG A 102 6.96 -9.06 -11.14
C ARG A 102 6.20 -8.07 -10.25
N VAL A 103 5.01 -8.43 -9.77
CA VAL A 103 4.18 -7.54 -8.97
C VAL A 103 3.88 -8.17 -7.62
N ILE A 104 4.10 -7.42 -6.54
CA ILE A 104 3.58 -7.73 -5.21
C ILE A 104 2.41 -6.80 -4.94
N VAL A 105 1.28 -7.34 -4.47
CA VAL A 105 0.16 -6.55 -3.95
C VAL A 105 0.01 -6.86 -2.46
N ALA A 106 0.29 -5.87 -1.61
CA ALA A 106 0.37 -6.06 -0.17
C ALA A 106 -0.85 -5.46 0.56
N GLY A 107 -1.26 -6.14 1.63
CA GLY A 107 -2.21 -5.65 2.62
C GLY A 107 -1.51 -5.26 3.92
N TYR A 108 -2.23 -4.57 4.79
CA TYR A 108 -1.82 -4.22 6.15
C TYR A 108 -3.06 -4.24 7.07
N ASP A 109 -2.84 -4.32 8.38
CA ASP A 109 -3.94 -4.23 9.34
C ASP A 109 -4.54 -2.82 9.35
N LEU A 110 -5.76 -2.68 9.84
CA LEU A 110 -6.52 -1.45 9.72
C LEU A 110 -6.87 -0.85 11.09
N CYS A 111 -7.02 0.46 11.15
CA CYS A 111 -7.64 1.11 12.28
C CYS A 111 -9.14 0.70 12.36
N PRO A 112 -9.71 0.54 13.57
CA PRO A 112 -9.11 0.78 14.88
C PRO A 112 -8.44 -0.46 15.50
N ASP A 113 -8.38 -1.60 14.79
CA ASP A 113 -7.81 -2.85 15.32
C ASP A 113 -6.32 -2.69 15.68
N VAL A 114 -5.62 -1.87 14.92
CA VAL A 114 -4.25 -1.40 15.20
C VAL A 114 -4.16 0.12 15.12
N THR A 115 -3.10 0.71 15.66
CA THR A 115 -2.82 2.15 15.53
C THR A 115 -2.14 2.46 14.19
N LEU A 116 -2.23 3.71 13.72
CA LEU A 116 -1.48 4.14 12.52
C LEU A 116 0.04 3.93 12.68
N THR A 117 0.58 4.12 13.89
CA THR A 117 1.99 3.85 14.20
C THR A 117 2.33 2.37 13.99
N GLU A 118 1.45 1.46 14.40
CA GLU A 118 1.61 0.03 14.17
C GLU A 118 1.52 -0.30 12.67
N ILE A 119 0.62 0.32 11.91
CA ILE A 119 0.55 0.16 10.44
C ILE A 119 1.87 0.61 9.79
N VAL A 120 2.43 1.76 10.21
CA VAL A 120 3.74 2.24 9.73
C VAL A 120 4.84 1.22 10.04
N ARG A 121 4.85 0.63 11.24
CA ARG A 121 5.80 -0.44 11.61
C ARG A 121 5.63 -1.67 10.70
N GLN A 122 4.39 -2.11 10.45
CA GLN A 122 4.10 -3.24 9.56
C GLN A 122 4.63 -2.98 8.14
N VAL A 123 4.48 -1.76 7.60
CA VAL A 123 4.98 -1.41 6.26
C VAL A 123 6.51 -1.39 6.20
N LYS A 124 7.20 -1.00 7.29
CA LYS A 124 8.66 -1.13 7.39
C LYS A 124 9.10 -2.59 7.33
N VAL A 125 8.40 -3.49 8.03
CA VAL A 125 8.66 -4.94 7.97
C VAL A 125 8.40 -5.50 6.57
N LEU A 126 7.29 -5.11 5.94
CA LEU A 126 6.99 -5.46 4.55
C LEU A 126 8.13 -5.07 3.61
N ALA A 127 8.57 -3.81 3.66
CA ALA A 127 9.62 -3.31 2.81
C ALA A 127 10.94 -4.07 3.00
N SER A 128 11.34 -4.33 4.25
CA SER A 128 12.54 -5.11 4.55
C SER A 128 12.46 -6.52 3.97
N LYS A 129 11.38 -7.26 4.25
CA LYS A 129 11.20 -8.63 3.76
C LYS A 129 11.18 -8.70 2.24
N VAL A 130 10.54 -7.74 1.58
CA VAL A 130 10.50 -7.68 0.12
C VAL A 130 11.89 -7.46 -0.46
N LEU A 131 12.71 -6.57 0.11
CA LEU A 131 14.06 -6.32 -0.40
C LEU A 131 14.98 -7.54 -0.21
N GLU A 132 14.88 -8.23 0.92
CA GLU A 132 15.59 -9.50 1.17
C GLU A 132 15.19 -10.57 0.16
N GLN A 133 13.88 -10.73 -0.05
CA GLN A 133 13.33 -11.71 -0.96
C GLN A 133 13.70 -11.39 -2.42
N ALA A 134 13.57 -10.12 -2.82
CA ALA A 134 13.98 -9.66 -4.15
C ALA A 134 15.47 -9.92 -4.41
N HIS A 135 16.33 -9.73 -3.40
CA HIS A 135 17.74 -10.06 -3.46
C HIS A 135 17.97 -11.57 -3.62
N SER A 136 17.27 -12.41 -2.84
CA SER A 136 17.37 -13.88 -2.96
C SER A 136 16.95 -14.39 -4.35
N TRP A 137 15.96 -13.73 -4.95
CA TRP A 137 15.54 -13.97 -6.32
C TRP A 137 16.50 -13.37 -7.34
N GLY A 138 17.46 -12.52 -6.99
CA GLY A 138 18.32 -11.83 -7.97
C GLY A 138 17.56 -10.82 -8.82
N SER A 139 16.47 -10.25 -8.32
CA SER A 139 15.69 -9.21 -9.00
C SER A 139 16.57 -8.01 -9.32
N LYS A 140 16.44 -7.42 -10.52
CA LYS A 140 17.27 -6.26 -10.92
C LYS A 140 17.06 -5.02 -10.06
N CYS A 141 15.82 -4.78 -9.65
CA CYS A 141 15.44 -3.63 -8.85
C CYS A 141 14.05 -3.81 -8.24
N VAL A 142 13.74 -2.96 -7.25
CA VAL A 142 12.46 -2.89 -6.57
C VAL A 142 11.92 -1.45 -6.62
N TRP A 143 10.65 -1.31 -6.96
CA TRP A 143 9.90 -0.06 -6.90
C TRP A 143 8.73 -0.21 -5.94
N PHE A 144 8.58 0.73 -5.01
CA PHE A 144 7.39 0.82 -4.17
C PHE A 144 6.38 1.79 -4.77
N VAL A 145 5.11 1.39 -4.87
CA VAL A 145 4.03 2.21 -5.41
C VAL A 145 2.89 2.24 -4.41
N GLY A 146 2.63 3.42 -3.86
CA GLY A 146 1.54 3.62 -2.91
C GLY A 146 0.45 4.48 -3.52
N HIS A 147 -0.81 4.16 -3.20
CA HIS A 147 -1.95 5.02 -3.52
C HIS A 147 -2.59 5.57 -2.25
N SER A 148 -2.86 6.88 -2.18
CA SER A 148 -3.55 7.54 -1.07
C SER A 148 -2.89 7.22 0.28
N ALA A 149 -3.57 6.52 1.19
CA ALA A 149 -3.01 6.05 2.45
C ALA A 149 -1.75 5.18 2.28
N GLY A 150 -1.66 4.38 1.22
CA GLY A 150 -0.45 3.60 0.90
C GLY A 150 0.72 4.47 0.46
N ALA A 151 0.46 5.59 -0.23
CA ALA A 151 1.48 6.58 -0.56
C ALA A 151 2.01 7.26 0.72
N HIS A 152 1.13 7.63 1.64
CA HIS A 152 1.54 8.12 2.96
C HIS A 152 2.48 7.12 3.66
N LEU A 153 2.10 5.84 3.73
CA LEU A 153 2.89 4.82 4.42
C LEU A 153 4.30 4.64 3.82
N PHE A 154 4.43 4.63 2.49
CA PHE A 154 5.76 4.61 1.87
C PHE A 154 6.52 5.92 2.00
N SER A 155 5.85 7.07 2.14
CA SER A 155 6.54 8.33 2.46
C SER A 155 7.11 8.32 3.88
N CYS A 156 6.42 7.71 4.85
CA CYS A 156 6.95 7.51 6.21
C CYS A 156 8.22 6.65 6.20
N LEU A 157 8.26 5.61 5.34
CA LEU A 157 9.43 4.77 5.16
C LEU A 157 10.63 5.59 4.66
N LEU A 158 10.43 6.45 3.66
CA LEU A 158 11.50 7.28 3.10
C LEU A 158 12.06 8.31 4.09
N ASN A 159 11.24 8.75 5.05
CA ASN A 159 11.66 9.71 6.07
C ASN A 159 12.28 9.05 7.31
N ASP A 160 12.29 7.72 7.39
CA ASP A 160 12.82 6.99 8.55
C ASP A 160 14.31 6.66 8.37
N ARG A 161 15.17 7.53 8.91
CA ARG A 161 16.62 7.31 8.92
C ARG A 161 17.01 6.02 9.63
N ALA A 162 16.36 5.68 10.73
CA ALA A 162 16.68 4.48 11.50
C ALA A 162 16.43 3.20 10.70
N TRP A 163 15.42 3.19 9.82
CA TRP A 163 15.17 2.07 8.91
C TRP A 163 16.29 1.90 7.88
N PHE A 164 16.88 3.00 7.36
CA PHE A 164 18.04 2.95 6.45
C PHE A 164 19.36 2.65 7.17
N GLU A 165 19.53 3.10 8.41
CA GLU A 165 20.80 3.08 9.16
C GLU A 165 21.01 1.82 10.04
N LEU A 166 20.43 0.66 9.67
CA LEU A 166 20.67 -0.71 10.21
C LEU A 166 19.59 -1.31 11.14
N ASN A 167 18.62 -0.56 11.67
CA ASN A 167 17.59 -1.15 12.55
C ASN A 167 16.58 -2.07 11.81
N SER A 168 16.66 -2.10 10.48
CA SER A 168 15.84 -2.94 9.61
C SER A 168 16.41 -4.34 9.38
N GLY A 169 17.64 -4.63 9.81
CA GLY A 169 18.36 -5.87 9.47
C GLY A 169 18.83 -5.95 8.01
N LEU A 170 18.59 -4.89 7.22
CA LEU A 170 18.95 -4.84 5.81
C LEU A 170 20.45 -4.62 5.62
N ARG A 171 21.04 -5.41 4.72
CA ARG A 171 22.41 -5.23 4.26
C ARG A 171 22.44 -4.23 3.09
N PRO A 172 23.57 -3.55 2.84
CA PRO A 172 23.68 -2.55 1.76
C PRO A 172 23.20 -3.06 0.39
N GLU A 173 23.42 -4.33 0.06
CA GLU A 173 22.98 -4.95 -1.18
C GLU A 173 21.45 -5.12 -1.29
N HIS A 174 20.73 -5.20 -0.17
CA HIS A 174 19.27 -5.19 -0.17
C HIS A 174 18.76 -3.78 -0.49
N LEU A 175 19.33 -2.76 0.16
CA LEU A 175 18.97 -1.35 -0.06
C LEU A 175 19.32 -0.89 -1.47
N ALA A 176 20.42 -1.40 -2.07
CA ALA A 176 20.81 -1.09 -3.44
C ALA A 176 19.77 -1.50 -4.50
N LEU A 177 18.86 -2.43 -4.17
CA LEU A 177 17.75 -2.81 -5.05
C LEU A 177 16.64 -1.76 -5.09
N LEU A 178 16.45 -0.98 -4.02
CA LEU A 178 15.41 0.04 -3.97
C LEU A 178 15.72 1.15 -4.97
N ARG A 179 14.95 1.22 -6.04
CA ARG A 179 15.16 2.19 -7.13
C ARG A 179 14.38 3.47 -6.97
N GLY A 180 13.25 3.40 -6.27
CA GLY A 180 12.43 4.56 -6.03
C GLY A 180 11.05 4.20 -5.49
N VAL A 181 10.30 5.26 -5.19
CA VAL A 181 8.94 5.18 -4.68
C VAL A 181 8.05 6.08 -5.52
N VAL A 182 6.89 5.57 -5.94
CA VAL A 182 5.86 6.33 -6.65
C VAL A 182 4.70 6.58 -5.70
N LEU A 183 4.43 7.86 -5.42
CA LEU A 183 3.45 8.29 -4.43
C LEU A 183 2.21 8.88 -5.12
N VAL A 184 1.20 8.05 -5.34
CA VAL A 184 -0.01 8.43 -6.09
C VAL A 184 -1.06 9.01 -5.15
N SER A 185 -1.36 10.30 -5.29
CA SER A 185 -2.46 10.97 -4.58
C SER A 185 -2.39 10.83 -3.05
N GLY A 186 -1.18 10.87 -2.48
CA GLY A 186 -0.93 10.68 -1.05
C GLY A 186 -1.38 11.85 -0.16
N LEU A 187 -1.55 11.55 1.13
CA LEU A 187 -1.71 12.54 2.19
C LEU A 187 -0.41 12.61 2.99
N TYR A 188 0.16 13.80 3.17
CA TYR A 188 1.44 13.98 3.88
C TYR A 188 1.32 14.89 5.11
N GLU A 189 0.28 15.72 5.15
CA GLU A 189 -0.13 16.46 6.33
C GLU A 189 -1.40 15.84 6.88
N ILE A 190 -1.29 15.18 8.02
CA ILE A 190 -2.36 14.36 8.58
C ILE A 190 -3.16 15.11 9.66
N GLU A 191 -2.63 16.20 10.24
CA GLU A 191 -3.35 17.00 11.25
C GLU A 191 -4.77 17.42 10.80
N PRO A 192 -4.99 17.85 9.55
CA PRO A 192 -6.34 18.20 9.09
C PRO A 192 -7.36 17.05 9.14
N VAL A 193 -6.91 15.79 9.08
CA VAL A 193 -7.76 14.60 9.14
C VAL A 193 -8.42 14.44 10.52
N LEU A 194 -7.82 14.99 11.59
CA LEU A 194 -8.44 14.98 12.93
C LEU A 194 -9.78 15.70 12.99
N ARG A 195 -10.05 16.59 12.03
CA ARG A 195 -11.30 17.37 11.95
C ARG A 195 -12.31 16.78 10.95
N THR A 196 -12.11 15.53 10.56
CA THR A 196 -12.98 14.79 9.63
C THR A 196 -13.70 13.65 10.34
N SER A 197 -14.75 13.12 9.73
CA SER A 197 -15.46 11.93 10.22
C SER A 197 -14.56 10.70 10.38
N ASN A 198 -13.42 10.64 9.68
CA ASN A 198 -12.46 9.56 9.83
C ASN A 198 -11.88 9.46 11.25
N GLN A 199 -11.82 10.57 12.00
CA GLN A 199 -11.23 10.60 13.33
C GLN A 199 -11.91 9.63 14.30
N GLU A 200 -13.22 9.38 14.14
CA GLU A 200 -13.98 8.43 14.96
C GLU A 200 -13.38 7.01 14.90
N THR A 201 -12.92 6.61 13.73
CA THR A 201 -12.27 5.30 13.50
C THR A 201 -10.77 5.36 13.75
N LEU A 202 -10.10 6.40 13.23
CA LEU A 202 -8.63 6.46 13.23
C LEU A 202 -8.03 6.77 14.59
N LYS A 203 -8.78 7.46 15.47
CA LYS A 203 -8.34 7.84 16.83
C LYS A 203 -6.95 8.51 16.83
N LEU A 204 -6.66 9.36 15.83
CA LEU A 204 -5.36 10.01 15.70
C LEU A 204 -5.15 10.99 16.86
N THR A 205 -3.89 11.12 17.29
CA THR A 205 -3.49 12.13 18.27
C THR A 205 -2.46 13.07 17.63
N LYS A 206 -2.31 14.27 18.19
CA LYS A 206 -1.31 15.24 17.70
C LYS A 206 0.14 14.71 17.76
N TYR A 207 0.40 13.72 18.61
CA TYR A 207 1.73 13.11 18.80
C TYR A 207 2.14 12.15 17.68
N VAL A 208 1.21 11.75 16.80
CA VAL A 208 1.52 10.90 15.64
C VAL A 208 2.30 11.68 14.55
N PHE A 209 2.41 13.01 14.66
CA PHE A 209 2.99 13.89 13.64
C PHE A 209 4.43 14.34 13.90
N THR A 210 5.06 13.88 14.98
CA THR A 210 6.36 14.44 15.46
C THR A 210 7.49 13.41 15.54
N THR A 211 7.37 12.25 14.88
CA THR A 211 8.42 11.22 14.85
C THR A 211 8.93 10.98 13.45
#